data_AF-A0A8T9ADX9-F1
#
_entry.id   AF-A0A8T9ADX9-F1
#
_cell.length_a   1.000
_cell.length_b   1.000
_cell.length_c   1.000
_cell.angle_alpha   90.00
_cell.angle_beta   90.00
_cell.angle_gamma   90.00
#
_symmetry.space_group_name_H-M   'P 1'
#
loop_
_entity.id
_entity.type
_entity.pdbx_description
1 polymer ?
#
loop_
_entity_poly.entity_id
_entity_poly.type
_entity_poly.pdbx_seq_one_letter_code
_entity_poly.pdbx_strand_id
1 'polypeptide(L)'
;MTCHASKGLEFEHVFLIDLVKDKFPLTRGGSEPLIPDEMDERYGRLLELEDSEKTIKELKKIHKEKEERRLAYVAFTRARKTLNLCFANIYGENDREPSKF
;
A
#
# COMPACT_ATOMS: atom_id res chain seq x y z
N MET A 1 0.77 -1.83 17.14
CA MET A 1 1.94 -2.10 16.27
C MET A 1 1.59 -1.78 14.84
N THR A 2 2.57 -1.54 13.97
CA THR A 2 2.32 -1.32 12.52
C THR A 2 2.28 -2.65 11.77
N CYS A 3 1.65 -2.68 10.60
CA CYS A 3 1.64 -3.86 9.72
C CYS A 3 3.07 -4.35 9.42
N HIS A 4 4.00 -3.41 9.17
CA HIS A 4 5.41 -3.70 8.92
C HIS A 4 6.08 -4.43 10.10
N ALA A 5 5.86 -3.95 11.33
CA ALA A 5 6.46 -4.52 12.53
C ALA A 5 5.84 -5.87 12.94
N SER A 6 4.63 -6.17 12.47
CA SER A 6 3.93 -7.44 12.78
C SER A 6 4.45 -8.66 12.03
N LYS A 7 5.36 -8.47 11.07
CA LYS A 7 5.87 -9.54 10.21
C LYS A 7 6.55 -10.64 11.05
N GLY A 8 6.11 -11.89 10.85
CA GLY A 8 6.64 -13.05 11.60
C GLY A 8 5.99 -13.28 12.96
N LEU A 9 5.07 -12.41 13.39
CA LEU A 9 4.25 -12.61 14.58
C LEU A 9 2.86 -13.10 14.20
N GLU A 10 2.14 -13.72 15.13
CA GLU A 10 0.75 -14.16 14.96
C GLU A 10 -0.01 -13.99 16.27
N PHE A 11 -1.31 -13.68 16.17
CA PHE A 11 -2.15 -13.37 17.32
C PHE A 11 -3.51 -14.08 17.19
N GLU A 12 -4.16 -14.40 18.31
CA GLU A 12 -5.49 -15.01 18.26
C GLU A 12 -6.53 -14.08 17.64
N HIS A 13 -6.50 -12.80 18.03
CA HIS A 13 -7.43 -11.77 17.61
C HIS A 13 -6.65 -10.57 17.09
N VAL A 14 -6.98 -10.09 15.89
CA VAL A 14 -6.34 -8.91 15.28
C VAL A 14 -7.41 -7.89 14.94
N PHE A 15 -7.14 -6.63 15.29
CA PHE A 15 -7.91 -5.47 14.88
C PHE A 15 -7.04 -4.66 13.92
N LEU A 16 -7.43 -4.64 12.65
CA LEU A 16 -6.78 -3.82 11.65
C LEU A 16 -7.57 -2.54 11.48
N ILE A 17 -6.94 -1.43 11.84
CA ILE A 17 -7.53 -0.10 11.85
C ILE A 17 -7.08 0.71 10.64
N ASP A 18 -7.81 1.79 10.36
CA ASP A 18 -7.50 2.75 9.30
C ASP A 18 -7.58 2.16 7.87
N LEU A 19 -8.49 1.20 7.64
CA LEU A 19 -8.87 0.73 6.29
C LEU A 19 -9.72 1.77 5.56
N VAL A 20 -9.14 2.93 5.28
CA VAL A 20 -9.79 4.07 4.65
C VAL A 20 -9.18 4.32 3.27
N LYS A 21 -10.01 4.79 2.33
CA LYS A 21 -9.56 5.21 0.99
C LYS A 21 -8.39 6.18 1.09
N ASP A 22 -7.39 5.98 0.23
CA ASP A 22 -6.12 6.72 0.14
C ASP A 22 -5.16 6.61 1.34
N LYS A 23 -5.61 6.09 2.49
CA LYS A 23 -4.79 5.78 3.67
C LYS A 23 -4.22 4.38 3.60
N PHE A 24 -5.05 3.41 3.22
CA PHE A 24 -4.64 2.03 3.00
C PHE A 24 -5.42 1.47 1.80
N PRO A 25 -4.80 1.32 0.62
CA PRO A 25 -3.39 1.57 0.29
C PRO A 25 -2.98 3.04 0.40
N LEU A 26 -1.74 3.27 0.83
CA LEU A 26 -1.17 4.61 0.88
C LEU A 26 -0.96 5.18 -0.54
N THR A 27 -1.88 6.04 -0.98
CA THR A 27 -1.87 6.56 -2.36
C THR A 27 -0.95 7.77 -2.53
N ARG A 28 -0.72 8.54 -1.46
CA ARG A 28 0.15 9.73 -1.44
C ARG A 28 1.19 9.65 -0.33
N GLY A 29 2.37 10.21 -0.58
CA GLY A 29 3.50 10.17 0.36
C GLY A 29 4.26 8.84 0.35
N GLY A 30 5.24 8.70 1.22
CA GLY A 30 6.22 7.62 1.20
C GLY A 30 7.56 8.06 0.60
N SER A 31 8.64 7.40 1.02
CA SER A 31 9.98 7.68 0.50
C SER A 31 10.08 7.21 -0.95
N GLU A 32 10.55 8.10 -1.83
CA GLU A 32 10.95 7.66 -3.16
C GLU A 32 12.13 6.68 -3.05
N PRO A 33 12.18 5.67 -3.94
CA PRO A 33 13.34 4.79 -4.01
C PRO A 33 14.61 5.61 -4.23
N LEU A 34 15.69 5.25 -3.52
CA LEU A 34 17.00 5.89 -3.72
C LEU A 34 17.65 5.50 -5.05
N ILE A 35 17.17 4.42 -5.66
CA ILE A 35 17.66 3.91 -6.93
C ILE A 35 17.04 4.76 -8.04
N PRO A 36 17.86 5.41 -8.89
CA PRO A 36 17.37 6.14 -10.06
C PRO A 36 16.58 5.21 -10.99
N ASP A 37 15.59 5.77 -11.70
CA ASP A 37 14.71 5.00 -12.57
C ASP A 37 15.47 4.31 -13.70
N GLU A 38 16.58 4.89 -14.13
CA GLU A 38 17.45 4.36 -15.19
C GLU A 38 18.17 3.07 -14.77
N MET A 39 18.41 2.88 -13.47
CA MET A 39 19.11 1.72 -12.93
C MET A 39 18.16 0.58 -12.57
N ASP A 40 16.85 0.82 -12.61
CA ASP A 40 15.85 -0.18 -12.33
C ASP A 40 15.52 -0.95 -13.60
N GLU A 41 15.83 -2.25 -13.62
CA GLU A 41 15.54 -3.14 -14.75
C GLU A 41 14.05 -3.14 -15.16
N ARG A 42 13.15 -2.78 -14.23
CA ARG A 42 11.71 -2.66 -14.48
C ARG A 42 11.37 -1.48 -15.39
N TYR A 43 12.19 -0.42 -15.38
CA TYR A 43 11.96 0.81 -16.14
C TYR A 43 12.92 0.97 -17.32
N GLY A 44 14.07 0.27 -17.33
CA GLY A 44 15.09 0.39 -18.37
C GLY A 44 14.58 0.32 -19.82
N ARG A 45 13.64 -0.60 -20.11
CA ARG A 45 13.06 -0.75 -21.47
C ARG A 45 12.05 0.33 -21.86
N LEU A 46 11.61 1.14 -20.90
CA LEU A 46 10.57 2.17 -21.10
C LEU A 46 11.17 3.54 -21.38
N LEU A 47 12.46 3.74 -21.11
CA LEU A 47 13.18 5.01 -21.33
C LEU A 47 13.28 5.37 -22.82
N GLU A 48 13.20 4.36 -23.70
CA GLU A 48 13.26 4.54 -25.16
C GLU A 48 11.91 4.97 -25.78
N LEU A 49 10.83 4.99 -25.01
CA LEU A 49 9.49 5.36 -25.50
C LEU A 49 9.28 6.88 -25.47
N GLU A 50 8.49 7.40 -26.42
CA GLU A 50 8.14 8.84 -26.51
C GLU A 50 7.42 9.36 -25.24
N ASP A 51 6.59 8.51 -24.61
CA ASP A 51 5.86 8.82 -23.36
C ASP A 51 6.47 8.11 -22.13
N SER A 52 7.81 8.00 -22.09
CA SER A 52 8.53 7.28 -21.03
C SER A 52 8.18 7.76 -19.62
N GLU A 53 8.20 9.06 -19.36
CA GLU A 53 7.93 9.64 -18.03
C GLU A 53 6.53 9.28 -17.49
N LYS A 54 5.51 9.41 -18.34
CA LYS A 54 4.11 9.11 -17.97
C LYS A 54 3.94 7.62 -17.68
N THR A 55 4.53 6.79 -18.53
CA THR A 55 4.47 5.32 -18.43
C THR A 55 5.17 4.83 -17.16
N ILE A 56 6.36 5.35 -16.85
CA ILE A 56 7.11 5.04 -15.64
C ILE A 56 6.32 5.45 -14.39
N LYS A 57 5.71 6.64 -14.39
CA LYS A 57 4.89 7.12 -13.27
C LYS A 57 3.67 6.22 -13.01
N GLU A 58 2.99 5.78 -14.06
CA GLU A 58 1.83 4.89 -13.94
C GLU A 58 2.23 3.51 -13.43
N LEU A 59 3.35 2.95 -13.92
CA LEU A 59 3.89 1.70 -13.42
C LEU A 59 4.38 1.79 -11.98
N LYS A 60 5.03 2.88 -11.58
CA LYS A 60 5.38 3.15 -10.17
C LYS A 60 4.16 3.11 -9.28
N LYS A 61 3.06 3.75 -9.70
CA LYS A 61 1.78 3.71 -8.97
C LYS A 61 1.25 2.28 -8.83
N ILE A 62 1.26 1.51 -9.91
CA ILE A 62 0.83 0.10 -9.90
C ILE A 62 1.71 -0.75 -8.98
N HIS A 63 3.03 -0.58 -9.05
CA HIS A 63 3.98 -1.30 -8.18
C HIS A 63 3.77 -0.97 -6.71
N LYS A 64 3.56 0.31 -6.38
CA LYS A 64 3.25 0.73 -5.01
C LYS A 64 1.94 0.13 -4.51
N GLU A 65 0.88 0.14 -5.32
CA GLU A 65 -0.39 -0.50 -4.93
C GLU A 65 -0.23 -2.01 -4.69
N LYS A 66 0.62 -2.69 -5.48
CA LYS A 66 0.94 -4.12 -5.28
C LYS A 66 1.72 -4.37 -3.99
N GLU A 67 2.68 -3.51 -3.65
CA GLU A 67 3.42 -3.57 -2.37
C GLU A 67 2.46 -3.40 -1.17
N GLU A 68 1.60 -2.38 -1.20
CA GLU A 68 0.60 -2.15 -0.15
C GLU A 68 -0.37 -3.32 -0.01
N ARG A 69 -0.77 -3.95 -1.13
CA ARG A 69 -1.59 -5.17 -1.12
C ARG A 69 -0.87 -6.35 -0.46
N ARG A 70 0.44 -6.50 -0.69
CA ARG A 70 1.25 -7.52 0.03
C ARG A 70 1.27 -7.23 1.52
N LEU A 71 1.39 -5.96 1.92
CA LEU A 71 1.35 -5.56 3.32
C LEU A 71 -0.02 -5.86 3.96
N ALA A 72 -1.12 -5.59 3.23
CA ALA A 72 -2.48 -5.93 3.67
C ALA A 72 -2.63 -7.45 3.87
N TYR A 73 -2.14 -8.25 2.92
CA TYR A 73 -2.13 -9.70 3.06
C TYR A 73 -1.35 -10.17 4.29
N VAL A 74 -0.18 -9.57 4.56
CA VAL A 74 0.57 -9.85 5.79
C VAL A 74 -0.29 -9.52 7.00
N ALA A 75 -0.89 -8.33 7.07
CA ALA A 75 -1.74 -7.92 8.19
C ALA A 75 -2.93 -8.87 8.43
N PHE A 76 -3.63 -9.28 7.36
CA PHE A 76 -4.77 -10.19 7.45
C PHE A 76 -4.36 -11.57 7.97
N THR A 77 -3.22 -12.08 7.50
CA THR A 77 -2.70 -13.40 7.90
C THR A 77 -2.06 -13.41 9.29
N ARG A 78 -2.01 -12.28 10.01
CA ARG A 78 -1.55 -12.27 11.40
C ARG A 78 -2.59 -12.85 12.37
N ALA A 79 -3.86 -12.92 11.96
CA ALA A 79 -4.96 -13.39 12.81
C ALA A 79 -5.14 -14.90 12.71
N ARG A 80 -5.19 -15.59 13.86
CA ARG A 80 -5.46 -17.05 13.92
C ARG A 80 -6.93 -17.40 14.08
N LYS A 81 -7.69 -16.61 14.83
CA LYS A 81 -9.12 -16.86 15.10
C LYS A 81 -10.02 -15.79 14.51
N THR A 82 -9.82 -14.52 14.88
CA THR A 82 -10.68 -13.43 14.39
C THR A 82 -9.88 -12.25 13.87
N LEU A 83 -10.33 -11.72 12.73
CA LEU A 83 -9.83 -10.51 12.10
C LEU A 83 -10.96 -9.49 12.05
N ASN A 84 -10.78 -8.36 12.71
CA ASN A 84 -11.71 -7.24 12.67
C ASN A 84 -11.12 -6.14 11.81
N LEU A 85 -11.85 -5.70 10.78
CA LEU A 85 -11.46 -4.61 9.89
C LEU A 85 -12.24 -3.36 10.28
N CYS A 86 -11.52 -2.27 10.56
CA CYS A 86 -12.10 -1.03 11.03
C CYS A 86 -11.71 0.11 10.10
N PHE A 87 -12.70 0.93 9.75
CA PHE A 87 -12.51 2.19 9.04
C PHE A 87 -13.35 3.28 9.70
N ALA A 88 -12.93 4.53 9.55
CA ALA A 88 -13.66 5.69 10.06
C ALA A 88 -14.42 6.34 8.90
N ASN A 89 -15.75 6.43 9.01
CA ASN A 89 -16.59 7.10 8.00
C ASN A 89 -16.39 8.61 7.97
N ILE A 90 -15.94 9.20 9.08
CA ILE A 90 -15.77 10.64 9.23
C ILE A 90 -14.39 10.90 9.82
N TYR A 91 -13.62 11.78 9.18
CA TYR A 91 -12.32 12.21 9.67
C TYR A 91 -12.25 13.74 9.71
N GLY A 92 -12.32 14.31 10.91
CA GLY A 92 -12.57 15.73 11.09
C GLY A 92 -13.98 16.07 10.60
N GLU A 93 -14.07 16.92 9.58
CA GLU A 93 -15.34 17.30 8.93
C GLU A 93 -15.58 16.58 7.60
N ASN A 94 -14.64 15.75 7.14
CA ASN A 94 -14.72 15.12 5.83
C ASN A 94 -15.23 13.68 5.95
N ASP A 95 -16.21 13.36 5.12
CA ASP A 95 -16.61 11.97 4.89
C ASP A 95 -15.50 11.21 4.17
N ARG A 96 -15.35 9.95 4.55
CA ARG A 96 -14.34 9.05 4.04
C ARG A 96 -14.97 7.76 3.59
N GLU A 97 -14.54 7.33 2.40
CA GLU A 97 -14.92 6.05 1.85
C GLU A 97 -14.03 4.94 2.44
N PRO A 98 -14.55 3.71 2.54
CA PRO A 98 -13.75 2.56 2.95
C PRO A 98 -12.59 2.31 1.97
N SER A 99 -11.59 1.59 2.48
CA SER A 99 -10.47 1.05 1.71
C SER A 99 -10.94 0.23 0.50
N LYS A 100 -10.09 0.20 -0.54
CA LYS A 100 -10.27 -0.69 -1.70
C LYS A 100 -9.89 -2.14 -1.38
N PHE A 101 -9.01 -2.35 -0.39
CA PHE A 101 -8.64 -3.66 0.14
C PHE A 101 -9.63 -4.12 1.21
#